data_AF-A0A7S1TUG6-F1
#
_entry.id   AF-A0A7S1TUG6-F1
#
_cell.length_a   1.000
_cell.length_b   1.000
_cell.length_c   1.000
_cell.angle_alpha   90.00
_cell.angle_beta   90.00
_cell.angle_gamma   90.00
#
_symmetry.space_group_name_H-M   'P 1'
#
loop_
_entity.id
_entity.type
_entity.pdbx_description
1 polymer ?
#
loop_
_entity_poly.entity_id
_entity_poly.type
_entity_poly.pdbx_seq_one_letter_code
_entity_poly.pdbx_strand_id
1 'polypeptide(L)'
;NPNPNPHPNPNPKTEPQPMVEYEFGGPAGAVGVMVGLPLVIYGLYFACGADTCATELGALGRVTEGLTGDFGGLYSAYAMGLFMMWMAGQVVLERILPGEAALGVELKDKSRLSYVLSGHLQFWATLAVLLFGAVEYADADGDLRFIKFTSLPLSLIYDHYLGLITASVIFSFGLSTYLYATSLTKPMVKLADGGQTGNVVYDFFIGRELNPRIFDFDLKVFCELRPGLIGWAGINLGCAF
;
A
#
# COMPACT_ATOMS: atom_id res chain seq x y z
N ASN A 1 52.38 20.94 -55.42
CA ASN A 1 51.53 21.31 -54.27
C ASN A 1 50.50 20.21 -54.06
N PRO A 2 50.79 19.14 -53.29
CA PRO A 2 49.86 18.04 -53.10
C PRO A 2 48.91 18.34 -51.93
N ASN A 3 47.62 18.15 -52.18
CA ASN A 3 46.50 18.32 -51.26
C ASN A 3 46.58 17.27 -50.13
N PRO A 4 46.58 17.64 -48.83
CA PRO A 4 46.63 16.69 -47.74
C PRO A 4 45.25 16.07 -47.47
N ASN A 5 45.25 14.76 -47.20
CA ASN A 5 44.09 13.92 -46.92
C ASN A 5 43.14 14.49 -45.84
N PRO A 6 41.82 14.24 -45.93
CA PRO A 6 40.90 14.56 -44.85
C PRO A 6 41.11 13.60 -43.67
N HIS A 7 41.33 14.16 -42.48
CA HIS A 7 41.40 13.40 -41.23
C HIS A 7 40.10 12.62 -40.99
N PRO A 8 40.17 11.38 -40.47
CA PRO A 8 38.99 10.64 -40.06
C PRO A 8 38.36 11.32 -38.84
N ASN A 9 37.05 11.58 -38.94
CA ASN A 9 36.22 12.13 -37.87
C ASN A 9 36.35 11.25 -36.61
N PRO A 10 36.73 11.78 -35.44
CA PRO A 10 36.74 10.99 -34.21
C PRO A 10 35.32 10.49 -33.90
N ASN A 11 35.19 9.20 -33.65
CA ASN A 11 33.95 8.52 -33.28
C ASN A 11 33.09 9.38 -32.32
N PRO A 12 31.76 9.42 -32.50
CA PRO A 12 30.88 10.04 -31.50
C PRO A 12 31.17 9.37 -30.17
N LYS A 13 31.59 10.18 -29.19
CA LYS A 13 31.83 9.74 -27.82
C LYS A 13 30.56 9.06 -27.33
N THR A 14 30.62 7.75 -27.11
CA THR A 14 29.58 7.04 -26.38
C THR A 14 29.42 7.76 -25.05
N GLU A 15 28.32 8.47 -24.84
CA GLU A 15 28.02 9.05 -23.54
C GLU A 15 28.08 7.90 -22.51
N PRO A 16 28.81 8.06 -21.40
CA PRO A 16 28.84 7.04 -20.38
C PRO A 16 27.40 6.79 -19.93
N GLN A 17 26.93 5.55 -20.10
CA GLN A 17 25.65 5.10 -19.55
C GLN A 17 25.61 5.55 -18.08
N PRO A 18 24.58 6.30 -17.64
CA PRO A 18 24.50 6.73 -16.25
C PRO A 18 24.64 5.49 -15.37
N MET A 19 25.61 5.52 -14.45
CA MET A 19 25.82 4.40 -13.54
C MET A 19 24.52 4.15 -12.79
N VAL A 20 24.03 2.92 -12.86
CA VAL A 20 22.85 2.48 -12.14
C VAL A 20 23.13 2.62 -10.65
N GLU A 21 22.51 3.60 -10.01
CA GLU A 21 22.61 3.82 -8.58
C GLU A 21 21.59 2.92 -7.88
N TYR A 22 22.10 1.97 -7.10
CA TYR A 22 21.27 1.07 -6.32
C TYR A 22 21.09 1.63 -4.91
N GLU A 23 19.84 1.89 -4.53
CA GLU A 23 19.44 2.12 -3.15
C GLU A 23 19.19 0.79 -2.40
N PHE A 24 18.98 0.84 -1.08
CA PHE A 24 18.61 -0.32 -0.24
C PHE A 24 19.54 -1.54 -0.36
N GLY A 25 20.84 -1.34 -0.62
CA GLY A 25 21.78 -2.45 -0.78
C GLY A 25 21.58 -3.24 -2.09
N GLY A 26 20.91 -2.66 -3.08
CA GLY A 26 20.70 -3.24 -4.40
C GLY A 26 19.82 -4.48 -4.39
N PRO A 27 20.00 -5.41 -5.36
CA PRO A 27 19.10 -6.54 -5.54
C PRO A 27 18.99 -7.47 -4.32
N ALA A 28 20.11 -7.70 -3.62
CA ALA A 28 20.12 -8.54 -2.43
C ALA A 28 19.33 -7.91 -1.27
N GLY A 29 19.51 -6.61 -1.04
CA GLY A 29 18.76 -5.89 -0.03
C GLY A 29 17.27 -5.76 -0.39
N ALA A 30 16.94 -5.58 -1.67
CA ALA A 30 15.55 -5.62 -2.15
C ALA A 30 14.84 -6.95 -1.80
N VAL A 31 15.48 -8.10 -2.05
CA VAL A 31 14.94 -9.40 -1.63
C VAL A 31 14.81 -9.47 -0.11
N GLY A 32 15.84 -9.03 0.61
CA GLY A 32 15.85 -8.99 2.06
C GLY A 32 14.68 -8.20 2.65
N VAL A 33 14.35 -7.05 2.06
CA VAL A 33 13.21 -6.21 2.49
C VAL A 33 11.87 -6.85 2.11
N MET A 34 11.72 -7.34 0.87
CA MET A 34 10.47 -7.95 0.41
C MET A 34 10.07 -9.18 1.23
N VAL A 35 11.04 -9.99 1.66
CA VAL A 35 10.79 -11.17 2.50
C VAL A 35 10.80 -10.79 3.99
N GLY A 36 11.72 -9.94 4.40
CA GLY A 36 11.94 -9.59 5.80
C GLY A 36 10.81 -8.77 6.41
N LEU A 37 10.25 -7.78 5.69
CA LEU A 37 9.19 -6.93 6.25
C LEU A 37 7.91 -7.72 6.61
N PRO A 38 7.35 -8.58 5.72
CA PRO A 38 6.24 -9.43 6.12
C PRO A 38 6.56 -10.29 7.35
N LEU A 39 7.75 -10.90 7.39
CA LEU A 39 8.18 -11.71 8.53
C LEU A 39 8.27 -10.90 9.83
N VAL A 40 8.74 -9.66 9.77
CA VAL A 40 8.76 -8.74 10.91
C VAL A 40 7.34 -8.44 11.37
N ILE A 41 6.38 -8.21 10.47
CA ILE A 41 4.99 -7.94 10.83
C ILE A 41 4.36 -9.14 11.57
N TYR A 42 4.52 -10.36 11.03
CA TYR A 42 4.06 -11.58 11.71
C TYR A 42 4.79 -11.80 13.03
N GLY A 43 6.11 -11.56 13.06
CA GLY A 43 6.91 -11.66 14.27
C GLY A 43 6.43 -10.71 15.38
N LEU A 44 6.10 -9.45 15.03
CA LEU A 44 5.54 -8.48 15.97
C LEU A 44 4.16 -8.92 16.49
N TYR A 45 3.31 -9.48 15.62
CA TYR A 45 2.02 -10.03 16.03
C TYR A 45 2.19 -11.18 17.04
N PHE A 46 3.05 -12.15 16.74
CA PHE A 46 3.27 -13.29 17.65
C PHE A 46 4.06 -12.92 18.91
N ALA A 47 4.83 -11.83 18.88
CA ALA A 47 5.55 -11.34 20.04
C ALA A 47 4.62 -10.72 21.11
N CYS A 48 3.47 -10.17 20.71
CA CYS A 48 2.56 -9.48 21.61
C CYS A 48 1.10 -9.80 21.31
N GLY A 49 0.48 -10.61 22.18
CA GLY A 49 -0.92 -11.00 22.09
C GLY A 49 -1.74 -10.52 23.29
N ALA A 50 -3.02 -10.88 23.32
CA ALA A 50 -3.99 -10.47 24.34
C ALA A 50 -3.52 -10.74 25.79
N ASP A 51 -2.85 -11.87 26.02
CA ASP A 51 -2.51 -12.32 27.37
C ASP A 51 -1.13 -11.88 27.83
N THR A 52 -0.16 -11.71 26.93
CA THR A 52 1.24 -11.39 27.27
C THR A 52 2.02 -10.74 26.12
N CYS A 53 2.84 -9.75 26.45
CA CYS A 53 3.73 -9.04 25.53
C CYS A 53 5.21 -9.35 25.82
N ALA A 54 6.07 -9.24 24.80
CA ALA A 54 7.46 -9.70 24.80
C ALA A 54 8.43 -8.93 25.74
N THR A 55 8.26 -9.09 27.06
CA THR A 55 9.28 -8.71 28.06
C THR A 55 10.15 -9.88 28.51
N GLU A 56 9.86 -11.10 28.06
CA GLU A 56 10.57 -12.32 28.46
C GLU A 56 11.14 -13.13 27.30
N LEU A 57 12.20 -13.91 27.56
CA LEU A 57 12.89 -14.81 26.63
C LEU A 57 11.93 -15.81 25.93
N GLY A 58 10.76 -16.09 26.53
CA GLY A 58 9.69 -16.89 25.96
C GLY A 58 9.00 -16.28 24.72
N ALA A 59 9.19 -14.99 24.45
CA ALA A 59 8.69 -14.35 23.24
C ALA A 59 9.32 -14.93 21.96
N LEU A 60 10.61 -15.30 22.01
CA LEU A 60 11.29 -15.90 20.86
C LEU A 60 10.71 -17.27 20.51
N GLY A 61 10.30 -18.06 21.51
CA GLY A 61 9.62 -19.34 21.32
C GLY A 61 8.28 -19.18 20.59
N ARG A 62 7.44 -18.23 21.03
CA ARG A 62 6.14 -17.94 20.39
C ARG A 62 6.27 -17.41 18.97
N VAL A 63 7.23 -16.52 18.72
CA VAL A 63 7.54 -16.03 17.37
C VAL A 63 7.99 -17.19 16.49
N THR A 64 8.86 -18.05 16.99
CA THR A 64 9.32 -19.23 16.24
C THR A 64 8.15 -20.16 15.94
N GLU A 65 7.35 -20.52 16.94
CA GLU A 65 6.18 -21.39 16.78
C GLU A 65 5.16 -20.80 15.80
N GLY A 66 4.85 -19.50 15.89
CA GLY A 66 3.94 -18.82 14.96
C GLY A 66 4.47 -18.73 13.53
N LEU A 67 5.78 -18.56 13.35
CA LEU A 67 6.42 -18.51 12.02
C LEU A 67 6.67 -19.89 11.41
N THR A 68 6.81 -20.94 12.22
CA THR A 68 7.06 -22.32 11.76
C THR A 68 5.84 -23.24 11.86
N GLY A 69 4.75 -22.75 12.45
CA GLY A 69 3.52 -23.48 12.72
C GLY A 69 2.64 -23.65 11.49
N ASP A 70 1.35 -23.91 11.73
CA ASP A 70 0.39 -24.11 10.64
C ASP A 70 0.06 -22.78 9.94
N PHE A 71 0.55 -22.64 8.71
CA PHE A 71 0.26 -21.50 7.83
C PHE A 71 -1.22 -21.43 7.43
N GLY A 72 -1.99 -22.53 7.56
CA GLY A 72 -3.42 -22.56 7.28
C GLY A 72 -4.23 -21.59 8.15
N GLY A 73 -3.77 -21.33 9.38
CA GLY A 73 -4.40 -20.38 10.31
C GLY A 73 -4.14 -18.91 10.00
N LEU A 74 -3.18 -18.59 9.12
CA LEU A 74 -2.85 -17.20 8.78
C LEU A 74 -3.87 -16.58 7.83
N TYR A 75 -4.47 -17.39 6.96
CA TYR A 75 -5.41 -16.93 5.95
C TYR A 75 -6.86 -17.08 6.41
N SER A 76 -7.64 -16.02 6.21
CA SER A 76 -9.09 -16.04 6.39
C SER A 76 -9.75 -15.38 5.19
N ALA A 77 -10.61 -16.12 4.49
CA ALA A 77 -11.41 -15.58 3.39
C ALA A 77 -12.34 -14.45 3.86
N TYR A 78 -12.83 -14.54 5.10
CA TYR A 78 -13.62 -13.49 5.72
C TYR A 78 -12.80 -12.20 5.92
N ALA A 79 -11.59 -12.32 6.49
CA ALA A 79 -10.70 -11.17 6.66
C ALA A 79 -10.26 -10.56 5.32
N MET A 80 -10.00 -11.39 4.31
CA MET A 80 -9.77 -10.93 2.94
C MET A 80 -10.97 -10.15 2.39
N GLY A 81 -12.18 -10.63 2.63
CA GLY A 81 -13.43 -9.93 2.28
C GLY A 81 -13.54 -8.55 2.96
N LEU A 82 -13.25 -8.48 4.26
CA LEU A 82 -13.22 -7.21 5.01
C LEU A 82 -12.17 -6.25 4.46
N PHE A 83 -10.96 -6.75 4.18
CA PHE A 83 -9.88 -5.95 3.61
C PHE A 83 -10.25 -5.41 2.21
N MET A 84 -10.82 -6.26 1.34
CA MET A 84 -11.25 -5.85 0.00
C MET A 84 -12.42 -4.86 0.06
N MET A 85 -13.35 -5.04 1.00
CA MET A 85 -14.43 -4.09 1.27
C MET A 85 -13.85 -2.73 1.69
N TRP A 86 -12.87 -2.73 2.59
CA TRP A 86 -12.16 -1.52 3.01
C TRP A 86 -11.51 -0.81 1.82
N MET A 87 -10.71 -1.54 1.02
CA MET A 87 -10.04 -0.99 -0.16
C MET A 87 -11.05 -0.39 -1.15
N ALA A 88 -12.11 -1.13 -1.47
CA ALA A 88 -13.15 -0.67 -2.38
C ALA A 88 -13.89 0.56 -1.83
N GLY A 89 -14.24 0.56 -0.54
CA GLY A 89 -14.87 1.70 0.12
C GLY A 89 -14.01 2.96 0.06
N GLN A 90 -12.71 2.83 0.28
CA GLN A 90 -11.77 3.96 0.18
C GLN A 90 -11.64 4.47 -1.27
N VAL A 91 -11.70 3.59 -2.27
CA VAL A 91 -11.74 4.00 -3.69
C VAL A 91 -13.04 4.73 -4.02
N VAL A 92 -14.19 4.25 -3.54
CA VAL A 92 -15.49 4.89 -3.76
C VAL A 92 -15.52 6.27 -3.14
N LEU A 93 -15.12 6.41 -1.87
CA LEU A 93 -15.10 7.71 -1.18
C LEU A 93 -14.17 8.71 -1.88
N GLU A 94 -13.01 8.27 -2.32
CA GLU A 94 -12.06 9.07 -3.11
C GLU A 94 -12.79 9.64 -4.34
N ARG A 95 -13.45 8.78 -5.11
CA ARG A 95 -14.10 9.16 -6.38
C ARG A 95 -15.30 10.09 -6.22
N ILE A 96 -16.07 9.96 -5.15
CA ILE A 96 -17.31 10.72 -4.98
C ILE A 96 -17.11 12.02 -4.19
N LEU A 97 -16.13 12.07 -3.30
CA LEU A 97 -15.99 13.20 -2.39
C LEU A 97 -15.38 14.41 -3.12
N PRO A 98 -16.02 15.58 -3.01
CA PRO A 98 -15.48 16.79 -3.61
C PRO A 98 -14.19 17.20 -2.90
N GLY A 99 -13.30 17.86 -3.65
CA GLY A 99 -12.05 18.40 -3.14
C GLY A 99 -11.49 19.46 -4.07
N GLU A 100 -10.51 20.21 -3.58
CA GLU A 100 -9.82 21.19 -4.39
C GLU A 100 -8.87 20.49 -5.37
N ALA A 101 -8.91 20.88 -6.65
CA ALA A 101 -7.99 20.36 -7.65
C ALA A 101 -6.66 21.15 -7.56
N ALA A 102 -5.60 20.49 -7.11
CA ALA A 102 -4.26 21.06 -7.03
C ALA A 102 -3.33 20.44 -8.08
N LEU A 103 -2.33 21.22 -8.51
CA LEU A 103 -1.26 20.72 -9.38
C LEU A 103 -0.12 20.16 -8.52
N GLY A 104 0.33 18.95 -8.87
CA GLY A 104 1.49 18.32 -8.26
C GLY A 104 2.81 18.96 -8.70
N VAL A 105 3.89 18.35 -8.24
CA VAL A 105 5.26 18.77 -8.57
C VAL A 105 5.51 18.72 -10.08
N GLU A 106 6.39 19.60 -10.53
CA GLU A 106 6.83 19.63 -11.92
C GLU A 106 7.71 18.43 -12.22
N LEU A 107 7.32 17.66 -13.23
CA LEU A 107 8.05 16.49 -13.71
C LEU A 107 9.24 16.92 -14.58
N LYS A 108 10.15 15.99 -14.88
CA LYS A 108 11.33 16.22 -15.74
C LYS A 108 10.97 16.77 -17.13
N ASP A 109 9.79 16.43 -17.62
CA ASP A 109 9.24 16.90 -18.89
C ASP A 109 8.44 18.21 -18.78
N LYS A 110 8.54 18.91 -17.65
CA LYS A 110 7.83 20.17 -17.33
C LYS A 110 6.31 20.05 -17.21
N SER A 111 5.75 18.85 -17.35
CA SER A 111 4.32 18.62 -17.11
C SER A 111 4.01 18.56 -15.62
N ARG A 112 2.75 18.82 -15.26
CA ARG A 112 2.22 18.71 -13.91
C ARG A 112 0.97 17.85 -13.93
N LEU A 113 0.84 16.99 -12.91
CA LEU A 113 -0.34 16.15 -12.74
C LEU A 113 -1.33 16.86 -11.82
N SER A 114 -2.63 16.79 -12.13
CA SER A 114 -3.69 17.30 -11.26
C SER A 114 -4.15 16.23 -10.28
N TYR A 115 -4.47 16.66 -9.06
CA TYR A 115 -4.94 15.84 -7.96
C TYR A 115 -6.11 16.51 -7.24
N VAL A 116 -7.16 15.76 -6.98
CA VAL A 116 -8.29 16.22 -6.14
C VAL A 116 -7.96 15.95 -4.68
N LEU A 117 -7.78 17.02 -3.91
CA LEU A 117 -7.40 16.96 -2.50
C LEU A 117 -8.66 16.85 -1.63
N SER A 118 -9.13 15.62 -1.41
CA SER A 118 -10.29 15.31 -0.56
C SER A 118 -9.92 14.52 0.72
N GLY A 119 -8.63 14.44 1.06
CA GLY A 119 -8.12 13.55 2.12
C GLY A 119 -8.76 13.76 3.49
N HIS A 120 -8.85 15.01 3.98
CA HIS A 120 -9.47 15.30 5.28
C HIS A 120 -10.97 15.00 5.30
N LEU A 121 -11.69 15.35 4.24
CA LEU A 121 -13.11 15.05 4.14
C LEU A 121 -13.34 13.53 4.14
N GLN A 122 -12.52 12.78 3.39
CA GLN A 122 -12.59 11.32 3.37
C GLN A 122 -12.24 10.69 4.71
N PHE A 123 -11.25 11.21 5.43
CA PHE A 123 -10.90 10.75 6.76
C PHE A 123 -12.09 10.87 7.72
N TRP A 124 -12.69 12.06 7.83
CA TRP A 124 -13.83 12.29 8.73
C TRP A 124 -15.08 11.53 8.29
N ALA A 125 -15.34 11.45 6.98
CA ALA A 125 -16.46 10.66 6.44
C ALA A 125 -16.30 9.17 6.76
N THR A 126 -15.09 8.62 6.60
CA THR A 126 -14.81 7.23 6.96
C THR A 126 -15.04 6.98 8.45
N LEU A 127 -14.52 7.85 9.32
CA LEU A 127 -14.73 7.73 10.76
C LEU A 127 -16.20 7.81 11.15
N ALA A 128 -16.97 8.72 10.53
CA ALA A 128 -18.41 8.82 10.75
C ALA A 128 -19.13 7.51 10.34
N VAL A 129 -18.74 6.89 9.22
CA VAL A 129 -19.28 5.59 8.80
C VAL A 129 -18.89 4.48 9.79
N LEU A 130 -17.66 4.45 10.29
CA LEU A 130 -17.24 3.46 11.28
C LEU A 130 -18.01 3.58 12.60
N LEU A 131 -18.27 4.81 13.06
CA LEU A 131 -18.89 5.06 14.37
C LEU A 131 -20.43 5.13 14.35
N PHE A 132 -21.04 5.40 13.19
CA PHE A 132 -22.48 5.61 13.08
C PHE A 132 -23.11 4.87 11.88
N GLY A 133 -22.37 3.98 11.21
CA GLY A 133 -22.83 3.31 10.00
C GLY A 133 -23.73 2.10 10.24
N ALA A 134 -23.82 1.56 11.46
CA ALA A 134 -24.75 0.50 11.78
C ALA A 134 -26.10 1.07 12.20
N VAL A 135 -27.19 0.41 11.80
CA VAL A 135 -28.54 0.78 12.17
C VAL A 135 -29.13 -0.30 13.07
N GLU A 136 -29.55 0.10 14.25
CA GLU A 136 -30.20 -0.76 15.24
C GLU A 136 -31.60 -0.23 15.54
N TYR A 137 -32.57 -1.13 15.70
CA TYR A 137 -33.90 -0.78 16.16
C TYR A 137 -33.92 -0.90 17.68
N ALA A 138 -34.11 0.22 18.36
CA ALA A 138 -34.31 0.22 19.80
C ALA A 138 -35.80 0.12 20.10
N ASP A 139 -36.20 -0.88 20.90
CA ASP A 139 -37.50 -0.92 21.55
C ASP A 139 -37.41 -0.03 22.80
N ALA A 140 -38.20 1.04 22.85
CA ALA A 140 -38.57 1.64 24.13
C ALA A 140 -39.64 0.77 24.78
N ASP A 141 -39.63 0.66 26.11
CA ASP A 141 -40.68 -0.01 26.89
C ASP A 141 -42.07 0.57 26.53
N GLY A 142 -42.75 -0.09 25.58
CA GLY A 142 -44.05 0.28 25.01
C GLY A 142 -43.99 0.69 23.53
N ASP A 143 -44.34 -0.23 22.62
CA ASP A 143 -44.71 -0.14 21.19
C ASP A 143 -44.02 0.90 20.25
N LEU A 144 -43.05 1.67 20.71
CA LEU A 144 -42.35 2.71 19.98
C LEU A 144 -40.96 2.24 19.63
N ARG A 145 -40.78 1.88 18.35
CA ARG A 145 -39.49 1.58 17.74
C ARG A 145 -38.87 2.83 17.16
N PHE A 146 -37.64 3.13 17.54
CA PHE A 146 -36.85 4.19 16.93
C PHE A 146 -35.54 3.68 16.35
N ILE A 147 -35.07 4.35 15.30
CA ILE A 147 -33.85 4.02 14.59
C ILE A 147 -32.68 4.65 15.35
N LYS A 148 -31.74 3.82 15.80
CA LYS A 148 -30.50 4.25 16.43
C LYS A 148 -29.33 3.97 15.50
N PHE A 149 -28.51 4.97 15.25
CA PHE A 149 -27.22 4.80 14.59
C PHE A 149 -26.18 4.39 15.62
N THR A 150 -25.47 3.31 15.36
CA THR A 150 -24.43 2.75 16.22
C THR A 150 -23.17 2.47 15.41
N SER A 151 -22.08 2.13 16.10
CA SER A 151 -20.83 1.78 15.45
C SER A 151 -20.99 0.48 14.67
N LEU A 152 -20.27 0.38 13.56
CA LEU A 152 -20.00 -0.93 12.97
C LEU A 152 -19.33 -1.83 14.01
N PRO A 153 -19.35 -3.16 13.85
CA PRO A 153 -18.68 -4.08 14.78
C PRO A 153 -17.15 -3.94 14.66
N LEU A 154 -16.59 -2.89 15.28
CA LEU A 154 -15.18 -2.51 15.15
C LEU A 154 -14.23 -3.53 15.80
N SER A 155 -14.72 -4.31 16.77
CA SER A 155 -13.97 -5.42 17.37
C SER A 155 -13.52 -6.46 16.34
N LEU A 156 -14.24 -6.60 15.21
CA LEU A 156 -13.86 -7.50 14.12
C LEU A 156 -12.45 -7.23 13.58
N ILE A 157 -11.97 -5.98 13.68
CA ILE A 157 -10.62 -5.62 13.26
C ILE A 157 -9.59 -6.33 14.15
N TYR A 158 -9.82 -6.35 15.47
CA TYR A 158 -8.96 -7.03 16.42
C TYR A 158 -9.11 -8.56 16.31
N ASP A 159 -10.35 -9.06 16.26
CA ASP A 159 -10.67 -10.49 16.19
C ASP A 159 -10.08 -11.17 14.95
N HIS A 160 -9.98 -10.45 13.83
CA HIS A 160 -9.42 -10.93 12.57
C HIS A 160 -8.10 -10.29 12.18
N TYR A 161 -7.37 -9.70 13.13
CA TYR A 161 -6.17 -8.91 12.85
C TYR A 161 -5.09 -9.69 12.09
N LEU A 162 -4.86 -10.96 12.47
CA LEU A 162 -3.92 -11.84 11.75
C LEU A 162 -4.33 -12.07 10.30
N GLY A 163 -5.63 -12.32 10.06
CA GLY A 163 -6.17 -12.48 8.72
C GLY A 163 -6.06 -11.20 7.88
N LEU A 164 -6.20 -10.03 8.50
CA LEU A 164 -6.02 -8.73 7.85
C LEU A 164 -4.55 -8.46 7.50
N ILE A 165 -3.60 -8.84 8.35
CA ILE A 165 -2.16 -8.82 8.02
C ILE A 165 -1.93 -9.65 6.75
N THR A 166 -2.38 -10.90 6.73
CA THR A 166 -2.20 -11.79 5.58
C THR A 166 -2.87 -11.24 4.32
N ALA A 167 -4.08 -10.70 4.45
CA ALA A 167 -4.79 -10.08 3.33
C ALA A 167 -4.02 -8.88 2.76
N SER A 168 -3.47 -8.01 3.62
CA SER A 168 -2.69 -6.85 3.20
C SER A 168 -1.39 -7.24 2.49
N VAL A 169 -0.72 -8.30 2.94
CA VAL A 169 0.49 -8.83 2.30
C VAL A 169 0.16 -9.37 0.91
N ILE A 170 -0.85 -10.24 0.81
CA ILE A 170 -1.31 -10.81 -0.48
C ILE A 170 -1.70 -9.69 -1.45
N PHE A 171 -2.48 -8.71 -0.98
CA PHE A 171 -2.90 -7.58 -1.80
C PHE A 171 -1.71 -6.75 -2.26
N SER A 172 -0.75 -6.45 -1.38
CA SER A 172 0.43 -5.64 -1.73
C SER A 172 1.29 -6.32 -2.79
N PHE A 173 1.57 -7.62 -2.64
CA PHE A 173 2.31 -8.38 -3.65
C PHE A 173 1.54 -8.50 -4.98
N GLY A 174 0.22 -8.71 -4.91
CA GLY A 174 -0.65 -8.74 -6.09
C GLY A 174 -0.66 -7.40 -6.83
N LEU A 175 -0.80 -6.28 -6.11
CA LEU A 175 -0.77 -4.95 -6.68
C LEU A 175 0.60 -4.62 -7.27
N SER A 176 1.71 -4.92 -6.57
CA SER A 176 3.06 -4.71 -7.11
C SER A 176 3.31 -5.53 -8.37
N THR A 177 2.81 -6.77 -8.43
CA THR A 177 2.88 -7.61 -9.64
C THR A 177 2.08 -7.02 -10.79
N TYR A 178 0.86 -6.55 -10.52
CA TYR A 178 0.07 -5.83 -11.52
C TYR A 178 0.78 -4.57 -12.03
N LEU A 179 1.32 -3.74 -11.13
CA LEU A 179 2.04 -2.52 -11.49
C LEU A 179 3.30 -2.80 -12.31
N TYR A 180 4.08 -3.81 -11.91
CA TYR A 180 5.27 -4.22 -12.65
C TYR A 180 4.90 -4.75 -14.04
N ALA A 181 3.96 -5.68 -14.13
CA ALA A 181 3.54 -6.26 -15.41
C ALA A 181 2.97 -5.20 -16.36
N THR A 182 2.11 -4.32 -15.88
CA THR A 182 1.52 -3.25 -16.71
C THR A 182 2.58 -2.25 -17.18
N SER A 183 3.59 -1.95 -16.37
CA SER A 183 4.70 -1.08 -16.75
C SER A 183 5.53 -1.62 -17.92
N LEU A 184 5.54 -2.94 -18.16
CA LEU A 184 6.24 -3.55 -19.30
C LEU A 184 5.44 -3.50 -20.60
N THR A 185 4.11 -3.42 -20.50
CA THR A 185 3.20 -3.48 -21.65
C THR A 185 2.86 -2.11 -22.23
N LYS A 186 2.90 -1.05 -21.39
CA LYS A 186 2.55 0.30 -21.79
C LYS A 186 3.71 0.93 -22.60
N PRO A 187 3.46 1.46 -23.82
CA PRO A 187 4.52 1.97 -24.69
C PRO A 187 5.11 3.32 -24.26
N MET A 188 4.37 4.14 -23.51
CA MET A 188 4.81 5.46 -23.04
C MET A 188 4.60 5.61 -21.53
N VAL A 189 5.40 4.89 -20.75
CA VAL A 189 5.42 5.00 -19.28
C VAL A 189 6.49 5.99 -18.86
N LYS A 190 6.13 6.92 -17.97
CA LYS A 190 7.13 7.74 -17.27
C LYS A 190 7.80 6.87 -16.21
N LEU A 191 9.05 6.51 -16.46
CA LEU A 191 9.81 5.65 -15.56
C LEU A 191 10.25 6.40 -14.32
N ALA A 192 10.27 5.70 -13.19
CA ALA A 192 10.92 6.15 -11.96
C ALA A 192 12.44 6.08 -12.13
N ASP A 193 13.17 6.98 -11.46
CA ASP A 193 14.62 7.09 -11.62
C ASP A 193 15.35 5.80 -11.21
N GLY A 194 14.94 5.18 -10.11
CA GLY A 194 15.46 3.88 -9.65
C GLY A 194 14.76 2.65 -10.27
N GLY A 195 13.77 2.84 -11.15
CA GLY A 195 12.94 1.76 -11.70
C GLY A 195 13.38 1.25 -13.08
N GLN A 196 14.59 1.61 -13.52
CA GLN A 196 15.12 1.30 -14.86
C GLN A 196 16.55 0.74 -14.81
N THR A 197 16.83 -0.07 -13.79
CA THR A 197 18.16 -0.64 -13.54
C THR A 197 18.50 -1.82 -14.46
N GLY A 198 17.48 -2.47 -15.02
CA GLY A 198 17.61 -3.71 -15.79
C GLY A 198 17.64 -4.96 -14.92
N ASN A 199 17.69 -4.83 -13.60
CA ASN A 199 17.51 -5.95 -12.67
C ASN A 199 16.04 -6.11 -12.31
N VAL A 200 15.42 -7.21 -12.74
CA VAL A 200 13.98 -7.49 -12.56
C VAL A 200 13.55 -7.43 -11.09
N VAL A 201 14.35 -7.99 -10.19
CA VAL A 201 14.02 -8.07 -8.75
C VAL A 201 14.06 -6.69 -8.12
N TYR A 202 15.08 -5.90 -8.44
CA TYR A 202 15.23 -4.54 -7.92
C TYR A 202 14.18 -3.59 -8.51
N ASP A 203 13.95 -3.63 -9.83
CA ASP A 203 12.95 -2.82 -10.51
C ASP A 203 11.52 -3.17 -10.06
N PHE A 204 11.27 -4.42 -9.66
CA PHE A 204 10.02 -4.84 -9.03
C PHE A 204 9.85 -4.23 -7.63
N PHE A 205 10.91 -4.23 -6.82
CA PHE A 205 10.90 -3.68 -5.47
C PHE A 205 10.72 -2.16 -5.44
N ILE A 206 11.50 -1.42 -6.24
CA ILE A 206 11.39 0.05 -6.31
C ILE A 206 10.13 0.49 -7.07
N GLY A 207 9.72 -0.29 -8.07
CA GLY A 207 8.64 0.05 -8.99
C GLY A 207 9.15 0.82 -10.21
N ARG A 208 8.63 0.44 -11.38
CA ARG A 208 9.08 1.00 -12.68
C ARG A 208 8.39 2.29 -13.05
N GLU A 209 7.08 2.39 -12.85
CA GLU A 209 6.27 3.55 -13.23
C GLU A 209 6.28 4.61 -12.12
N LEU A 210 6.57 5.88 -12.46
CA LEU A 210 6.73 6.96 -11.47
C LEU A 210 5.42 7.32 -10.75
N ASN A 211 4.31 7.39 -11.50
CA ASN A 211 2.96 7.69 -11.00
C ASN A 211 1.95 6.78 -11.73
N PRO A 212 1.80 5.52 -11.31
CA PRO A 212 0.92 4.58 -11.98
C PRO A 212 -0.53 5.00 -11.90
N ARG A 213 -1.15 5.16 -13.06
CA ARG A 213 -2.55 5.61 -13.18
C ARG A 213 -3.43 4.62 -13.91
N ILE A 214 -4.67 4.53 -13.44
CA ILE A 214 -5.80 3.94 -14.15
C ILE A 214 -6.75 5.10 -14.43
N PHE A 215 -6.81 5.56 -15.69
CA PHE A 215 -7.46 6.82 -16.05
C PHE A 215 -6.88 8.01 -15.28
N ASP A 216 -7.69 8.71 -14.49
CA ASP A 216 -7.30 9.82 -13.62
C ASP A 216 -6.94 9.35 -12.19
N PHE A 217 -7.12 8.07 -11.87
CA PHE A 217 -6.82 7.51 -10.56
C PHE A 217 -5.34 7.19 -10.40
N ASP A 218 -4.67 7.94 -9.52
CA ASP A 218 -3.28 7.73 -9.15
C ASP A 218 -3.16 6.73 -8.00
N LEU A 219 -2.65 5.54 -8.30
CA LEU A 219 -2.53 4.43 -7.35
C LEU A 219 -1.51 4.73 -6.25
N LYS A 220 -0.46 5.49 -6.57
CA LYS A 220 0.60 5.82 -5.61
C LYS A 220 0.05 6.71 -4.50
N VAL A 221 -0.54 7.84 -4.89
CA VAL A 221 -1.14 8.80 -3.93
C VAL A 221 -2.29 8.17 -3.17
N PHE A 222 -3.11 7.35 -3.84
CA PHE A 222 -4.19 6.63 -3.19
C PHE A 222 -3.69 5.73 -2.06
N CYS A 223 -2.78 4.80 -2.35
CA CYS A 223 -2.28 3.83 -1.38
C CYS A 223 -1.49 4.49 -0.25
N GLU A 224 -0.76 5.59 -0.53
CA GLU A 224 0.01 6.34 0.46
C GLU A 224 -0.90 7.02 1.50
N LEU A 225 -2.01 7.63 1.07
CA LEU A 225 -2.79 8.50 1.94
C LEU A 225 -4.08 7.88 2.48
N ARG A 226 -4.80 7.09 1.67
CA ARG A 226 -6.21 6.79 1.96
C ARG A 226 -6.37 5.48 2.75
N PRO A 227 -6.21 4.27 2.17
CA PRO A 227 -6.45 3.04 2.89
C PRO A 227 -5.42 2.79 3.99
N GLY A 228 -4.20 3.33 3.87
CA GLY A 228 -3.13 3.18 4.87
C GLY A 228 -3.34 4.06 6.10
N LEU A 229 -3.27 5.39 5.96
CA LEU A 229 -3.35 6.32 7.11
C LEU A 229 -4.72 6.33 7.77
N ILE A 230 -5.81 6.31 6.98
CA ILE A 230 -7.17 6.21 7.54
C ILE A 230 -7.34 4.82 8.19
N GLY A 231 -6.75 3.79 7.59
CA GLY A 231 -6.76 2.42 8.12
C GLY A 231 -6.07 2.33 9.48
N TRP A 232 -4.96 3.03 9.67
CA TRP A 232 -4.30 3.13 10.97
C TRP A 232 -5.22 3.69 12.06
N ALA A 233 -5.94 4.78 11.77
CA ALA A 233 -6.94 5.31 12.71
C ALA A 233 -8.07 4.31 12.97
N GLY A 234 -8.54 3.62 11.93
CA GLY A 234 -9.55 2.56 12.04
C GLY A 234 -9.11 1.38 12.91
N ILE A 235 -7.86 0.94 12.79
CA ILE A 235 -7.27 -0.11 13.64
C ILE A 235 -7.20 0.34 15.09
N ASN A 236 -6.75 1.58 15.36
CA ASN A 236 -6.71 2.10 16.73
C ASN A 236 -8.10 2.15 17.37
N LEU A 237 -9.13 2.53 16.60
CA LEU A 237 -10.51 2.45 17.06
C LEU A 237 -10.94 1.00 17.32
N GLY A 238 -10.65 0.07 16.39
CA GLY A 238 -10.96 -1.34 16.56
C GLY A 238 -10.35 -1.96 17.82
N CYS A 239 -9.14 -1.54 18.21
CA CYS A 239 -8.49 -1.98 19.45
C CYS A 239 -9.03 -1.31 20.72
N ALA A 240 -9.79 -0.21 20.60
CA ALA A 240 -10.34 0.53 21.74
C ALA A 240 -11.76 0.11 22.12
N PHE A 241 -12.48 -0.58 21.22
CA PHE A 241 -13.80 -1.16 21.44
C PHE A 241 -13.68 -2.59 21.99
#